data_AF-A0A2V8M8G6-F1
#
_entry.id   AF-A0A2V8M8G6-F1
#
_cell.length_a   1.000
_cell.length_b   1.000
_cell.length_c   1.000
_cell.angle_alpha   90.00
_cell.angle_beta   90.00
_cell.angle_gamma   90.00
#
_symmetry.space_group_name_H-M   'P 1'
#
loop_
_entity.id
_entity.type
_entity.pdbx_description
1 polymer ?
#
loop_
_entity_poly.entity_id
_entity_poly.type
_entity_poly.pdbx_seq_one_letter_code
_entity_poly.pdbx_strand_id
1 'polypeptide(L)' 'MPRKYGKKAQKTVERAMHKRKRGTLKSGKKGGKRVKSRKQAIAIGLSEARKKGAKVPKKK' A
#
# COMPACT_ATOMS: atom_id res chain seq x y z
N MET A 1 1.17 8.36 -21.96
CA MET A 1 0.20 8.68 -20.88
C MET A 1 0.91 8.80 -19.53
N PRO A 2 0.69 9.85 -18.72
CA PRO A 2 1.24 9.92 -17.37
C PRO A 2 0.67 8.78 -16.51
N ARG A 3 1.54 8.04 -15.81
CA ARG A 3 1.10 6.97 -14.90
C ARG A 3 0.13 7.54 -13.86
N LYS A 4 -1.02 6.87 -13.67
CA LYS A 4 -2.05 7.25 -12.69
C LYS A 4 -1.50 7.31 -11.26
N TYR A 5 -0.46 6.52 -10.97
CA TYR A 5 0.29 6.50 -9.71
C TYR A 5 1.75 6.89 -9.98
N GLY A 6 2.33 7.73 -9.12
CA GLY A 6 3.75 8.08 -9.19
C GLY A 6 4.68 6.91 -8.85
N LYS A 7 5.96 6.99 -9.27
CA LYS A 7 6.99 5.97 -8.97
C LYS A 7 7.09 5.66 -7.47
N LYS A 8 6.98 6.67 -6.61
CA LYS A 8 6.98 6.51 -5.14
C LYS A 8 5.81 5.66 -4.64
N ALA A 9 4.61 5.84 -5.22
CA ALA A 9 3.42 5.08 -4.87
C ALA A 9 3.51 3.62 -5.33
N GLN A 10 4.10 3.38 -6.50
CA GLN A 10 4.35 2.03 -7.01
C GLN A 10 5.29 1.26 -6.05
N LYS A 11 6.41 1.89 -5.65
CA LYS A 11 7.37 1.29 -4.69
C LYS A 11 6.76 0.96 -3.33
N THR A 12 5.88 1.80 -2.79
CA THR A 12 5.20 1.51 -1.51
C THR A 12 4.20 0.36 -1.62
N VAL A 13 3.45 0.28 -2.73
CA VAL A 13 2.54 -0.84 -2.98
C VAL A 13 3.31 -2.14 -3.16
N GLU A 14 4.42 -2.12 -3.89
CA GLU A 14 5.32 -3.26 -4.06
C GLU A 14 5.86 -3.76 -2.71
N ARG A 15 6.36 -2.84 -1.86
CA ARG A 15 6.82 -3.20 -0.51
C ARG A 15 5.72 -3.82 0.34
N ALA A 16 4.50 -3.25 0.31
CA ALA A 16 3.36 -3.83 1.02
C ALA A 16 3.02 -5.22 0.50
N MET A 17 3.06 -5.42 -0.82
CA MET A 17 2.83 -6.71 -1.46
C MET A 17 3.90 -7.74 -1.08
N HIS A 18 5.17 -7.35 -1.00
CA HIS A 18 6.26 -8.21 -0.52
C HIS A 18 6.04 -8.63 0.94
N LYS A 19 5.70 -7.70 1.83
CA LYS A 19 5.35 -8.01 3.23
C LYS A 19 4.16 -8.95 3.33
N ARG A 20 3.15 -8.78 2.47
CA ARG A 20 1.99 -9.70 2.41
C ARG A 20 2.42 -11.10 1.97
N LYS A 21 3.21 -11.22 0.90
CA LYS A 21 3.74 -12.52 0.43
C LYS A 21 4.56 -13.23 1.50
N ARG A 22 5.28 -12.48 2.34
CA ARG A 22 6.04 -13.00 3.50
C ARG A 22 5.18 -13.26 4.74
N GLY A 23 3.88 -12.97 4.73
CA GLY A 23 3.00 -13.14 5.90
C GLY A 23 3.28 -12.17 7.06
N THR A 24 4.03 -11.10 6.83
CA THR A 24 4.41 -10.13 7.87
C THR A 24 3.62 -8.83 7.81
N LEU A 25 2.83 -8.60 6.75
CA LEU A 25 1.97 -7.43 6.67
C LEU A 25 0.81 -7.52 7.67
N LYS A 26 0.74 -6.57 8.59
CA LYS A 26 -0.34 -6.41 9.57
C LYS A 26 -1.20 -5.20 9.21
N SER A 27 -2.51 -5.28 9.48
CA SER A 27 -3.40 -4.13 9.37
C SER A 27 -3.41 -3.31 10.67
N GLY A 28 -3.51 -1.98 10.59
CA GLY A 28 -3.71 -1.09 11.76
C GLY A 28 -2.42 -0.57 12.43
N LYS A 29 -2.58 0.30 13.44
CA LYS A 29 -1.47 1.01 14.12
C LYS A 29 -0.78 0.21 15.25
N LYS A 30 -1.42 -0.81 15.81
CA LYS A 30 -0.86 -1.68 16.87
C LYS A 30 -1.30 -3.13 16.65
N GLY A 31 -0.38 -4.00 16.24
CA GLY A 31 -0.54 -5.46 16.31
C GLY A 31 -1.70 -6.11 15.56
N GLY A 32 -2.41 -5.41 14.67
CA GLY A 32 -3.65 -5.94 14.08
C GLY A 32 -3.45 -7.14 13.15
N LYS A 33 -4.58 -7.68 12.68
CA LYS A 33 -4.65 -8.95 11.95
C LYS A 33 -3.69 -8.99 10.75
N ARG A 34 -3.12 -10.17 10.49
CA ARG A 34 -2.34 -10.44 9.27
C ARG A 34 -3.20 -10.17 8.05
N VAL A 35 -2.65 -9.45 7.07
CA VAL A 35 -3.35 -9.11 5.84
C VAL A 35 -3.39 -10.32 4.94
N LYS A 36 -4.59 -10.91 4.78
CA LYS A 36 -4.80 -12.09 3.93
C LYS A 36 -5.02 -11.71 2.47
N SER A 37 -5.74 -10.62 2.21
CA SER A 37 -6.15 -10.27 0.84
C SER A 37 -5.16 -9.33 0.12
N ARG A 38 -4.98 -9.57 -1.19
CA ARG A 38 -4.18 -8.70 -2.09
C ARG A 38 -4.76 -7.28 -2.16
N LYS A 39 -6.09 -7.16 -2.26
CA LYS A 39 -6.80 -5.86 -2.29
C LYS A 39 -6.48 -5.02 -1.06
N GLN A 40 -6.47 -5.63 0.13
CA GLN A 40 -6.15 -4.94 1.37
C GLN A 40 -4.67 -4.50 1.43
N ALA A 41 -3.74 -5.32 0.96
CA ALA A 41 -2.32 -4.92 0.90
C ALA A 41 -2.08 -3.74 -0.05
N ILE A 42 -2.76 -3.72 -1.20
CA ILE A 42 -2.71 -2.59 -2.14
C ILE A 42 -3.29 -1.33 -1.47
N ALA A 43 -4.43 -1.45 -0.78
CA ALA A 43 -5.05 -0.32 -0.08
C ALA A 43 -4.14 0.27 1.02
N ILE A 44 -3.42 -0.58 1.77
CA ILE A 44 -2.43 -0.16 2.76
C ILE A 44 -1.26 0.54 2.06
N GLY A 45 -0.70 -0.05 1.00
CA GLY A 45 0.39 0.54 0.24
C GLY A 45 0.04 1.90 -0.38
N LEU A 46 -1.18 2.06 -0.89
CA LEU A 46 -1.68 3.35 -1.41
C LEU A 46 -1.94 4.37 -0.29
N SER A 47 -2.36 3.92 0.90
CA SER A 47 -2.56 4.81 2.05
C SER A 47 -1.23 5.30 2.63
N GLU A 48 -0.22 4.43 2.70
CA GLU A 48 1.16 4.81 3.05
C GLU A 48 1.75 5.77 2.02
N ALA A 49 1.54 5.50 0.72
CA ALA A 49 1.99 6.37 -0.36
C ALA A 49 1.44 7.79 -0.19
N ARG A 50 0.14 7.91 0.08
CA ARG A 50 -0.53 9.21 0.28
C ARG A 50 0.03 9.96 1.50
N LYS A 51 0.24 9.26 2.61
CA LYS A 51 0.87 9.85 3.82
C LYS A 51 2.29 10.37 3.57
N LYS A 52 3.04 9.72 2.67
CA LYS A 52 4.39 10.12 2.27
C LYS A 52 4.42 11.20 1.17
N GLY A 53 3.27 11.79 0.82
CA GLY A 53 3.19 12.80 -0.24
C GLY A 53 3.43 12.26 -1.65
N ALA A 54 3.31 10.94 -1.87
CA ALA A 54 3.43 10.40 -3.22
C ALA A 54 2.20 10.75 -4.07
N LYS A 55 2.41 10.89 -5.39
CA LYS A 55 1.32 11.09 -6.36
C LYS A 55 0.38 9.87 -6.38
N VAL A 56 -0.76 10.02 -5.70
CA VAL A 56 -1.86 9.04 -5.65
C VAL A 56 -3.15 9.79 -6.00
N PRO A 57 -4.01 9.25 -6.88
CA PRO A 57 -5.31 9.85 -7.17
C PRO A 57 -6.12 10.07 -5.90
N LYS A 58 -6.92 11.14 -5.89
CA LYS A 58 -7.93 11.35 -4.84
C LYS A 58 -8.92 10.19 -4.89
N LYS A 59 -9.44 9.80 -3.72
CA LYS A 59 -10.64 8.94 -3.69
C LYS A 59 -11.76 9.75 -4.34
N LYS A 60 -12.51 9.14 -5.25
CA LYS A 60 -13.80 9.67 -5.66
C LYS A 60 -14.76 9.54 -4.49
#